data_AF-A0A258DVU9-F1
#
_entry.id   AF-A0A258DVU9-F1
#
_cell.length_a   1.000
_cell.length_b   1.000
_cell.length_c   1.000
_cell.angle_alpha   90.00
_cell.angle_beta   90.00
_cell.angle_gamma   90.00
#
_symmetry.space_group_name_H-M   'P 1'
#
loop_
_entity.id
_entity.type
_entity.pdbx_description
1 polymer ?
#
loop_
_entity_poly.entity_id
_entity_poly.type
_entity_poly.pdbx_seq_one_letter_code
_entity_poly.pdbx_strand_id
1 'polypeptide(L)'
;KDFVNYFKNHPEARWINFKNISKSLTYDEAFESRLFRSVVRKFTNSDDALIADLVKADHPNPDMQAYINSLAFEYQLLEFENSLWEW
;
A
#
# COMPACT_ATOMS: atom_id res chain seq x y z
N LYS A 1 -13.02 -12.02 0.31
CA LYS A 1 -13.68 -12.24 1.62
C LYS A 1 -13.08 -13.42 2.40
N ASP A 2 -12.30 -14.31 1.78
CA ASP A 2 -11.78 -15.53 2.45
C ASP A 2 -10.66 -15.33 3.47
N PHE A 3 -9.80 -14.32 3.33
CA PHE A 3 -8.68 -14.14 4.25
C PHE A 3 -9.09 -13.88 5.71
N VAL A 4 -10.15 -13.11 5.95
CA VAL A 4 -10.65 -12.84 7.31
C VAL A 4 -11.17 -14.11 7.98
N ASN A 5 -11.90 -14.96 7.24
CA ASN A 5 -12.39 -16.23 7.77
C ASN A 5 -11.26 -17.26 7.94
N TYR A 6 -10.25 -17.23 7.08
CA TYR A 6 -9.07 -18.06 7.20
C TYR A 6 -8.29 -17.74 8.48
N PHE A 7 -7.98 -16.46 8.73
CA PHE A 7 -7.18 -16.06 9.89
C PHE A 7 -7.91 -16.17 11.24
N LYS A 8 -9.26 -16.16 11.26
CA LYS A 8 -10.03 -16.43 12.48
C LYS A 8 -9.74 -17.79 13.11
N ASN A 9 -9.40 -18.79 12.30
CA ASN A 9 -9.16 -20.15 12.76
C ASN A 9 -7.67 -20.47 12.97
N HIS A 10 -6.78 -19.51 12.71
CA HIS A 10 -5.33 -19.67 12.79
C HIS A 10 -4.74 -18.70 13.83
N PRO A 11 -4.82 -19.01 15.14
CA PRO A 11 -4.35 -18.14 16.23
C PRO A 11 -2.83 -17.88 16.24
N GLU A 12 -2.07 -18.62 15.44
CA GLU A 12 -0.65 -18.41 15.16
C GLU A 12 -0.41 -17.24 14.19
N ALA A 13 -1.42 -16.84 13.41
CA ALA A 13 -1.33 -15.72 12.49
C ALA A 13 -1.44 -14.40 13.25
N ARG A 14 -0.30 -13.95 13.78
CA ARG A 14 -0.18 -12.68 14.51
C ARG A 14 0.44 -11.60 13.64
N TRP A 15 -0.20 -10.43 13.60
CA TRP A 15 0.35 -9.24 12.98
C TRP A 15 1.37 -8.59 13.91
N ILE A 16 2.60 -8.42 13.42
CA ILE A 16 3.65 -7.71 14.14
C ILE A 16 3.59 -6.23 13.74
N ASN A 17 3.11 -5.39 14.65
CA ASN A 17 3.12 -3.94 14.46
C ASN A 17 4.41 -3.34 15.01
N PHE A 18 5.37 -3.03 14.13
CA PHE A 18 6.65 -2.41 14.52
C PHE A 18 6.51 -1.00 15.13
N LYS A 19 5.35 -0.34 15.00
CA LYS A 19 5.07 0.96 15.62
C LYS A 19 4.39 0.85 16.98
N ASN A 20 3.81 -0.30 17.33
CA ASN A 20 3.17 -0.53 18.62
C ASN A 20 3.38 -1.99 19.07
N ILE A 21 4.44 -2.21 19.85
CA ILE A 21 4.80 -3.52 20.40
C ILE A 21 3.98 -3.91 21.63
N SER A 22 3.20 -2.99 22.20
CA SER A 22 2.48 -3.21 23.47
C SER A 22 1.24 -4.10 23.30
N LYS A 23 0.68 -4.20 22.08
CA LYS A 23 -0.46 -5.05 21.79
C LYS A 23 -0.17 -5.94 20.58
N SER A 24 -0.21 -7.26 20.80
CA SER A 24 -0.21 -8.24 19.71
C SER A 24 -1.62 -8.28 19.11
N LEU A 25 -1.73 -7.94 17.83
CA LEU A 25 -2.98 -8.03 17.07
C LEU A 25 -2.93 -9.27 16.17
N THR A 26 -4.08 -9.88 15.92
CA THR A 26 -4.20 -10.92 14.89
C THR A 26 -4.38 -10.29 13.50
N TYR A 27 -4.12 -11.05 12.43
CA TYR A 27 -4.27 -10.50 11.07
C TYR A 27 -5.68 -10.02 10.78
N ASP A 28 -6.72 -10.70 11.25
CA ASP A 28 -8.11 -10.29 11.09
C ASP A 28 -8.39 -8.93 11.77
N GLU A 29 -7.89 -8.69 12.98
CA GLU A 29 -8.00 -7.39 13.66
C GLU A 29 -7.24 -6.29 12.91
N ALA A 30 -6.06 -6.60 12.35
CA ALA A 30 -5.30 -5.66 11.54
C ALA A 30 -6.02 -5.34 10.21
N PHE A 31 -6.73 -6.32 9.65
CA PHE A 31 -7.57 -6.15 8.46
C PHE A 31 -8.80 -5.26 8.75
N GLU A 32 -9.51 -5.50 9.84
CA GLU A 32 -10.64 -4.67 10.26
C GLU A 32 -10.21 -3.24 10.60
N SER A 33 -9.06 -3.10 11.27
CA SER A 33 -8.51 -1.80 11.67
C SER A 33 -7.87 -1.02 10.51
N ARG A 34 -7.85 -1.58 9.29
CA ARG A 34 -7.19 -0.99 8.10
C ARG A 34 -5.76 -0.54 8.37
N LEU A 35 -5.04 -1.29 9.20
CA LEU A 35 -3.63 -0.99 9.53
C LEU A 35 -2.69 -1.31 8.35
N PHE A 36 -3.20 -1.97 7.32
CA PHE A 36 -2.52 -2.20 6.05
C PHE A 36 -3.02 -1.18 5.03
N ARG A 37 -2.09 -0.53 4.33
CA ARG A 37 -2.38 0.26 3.13
C ARG A 37 -1.66 -0.38 1.95
N SER A 38 -2.38 -0.70 0.90
CA SER A 38 -1.79 -1.02 -0.40
C SER A 38 -1.43 0.29 -1.10
N VAL A 39 -0.19 0.43 -1.54
CA VAL A 39 0.26 1.51 -2.43
C VAL A 39 0.46 0.96 -3.83
N VAL A 40 0.22 1.80 -4.83
CA VAL A 40 0.48 1.45 -6.23
C VAL A 40 1.98 1.22 -6.39
N ARG A 41 2.40 0.05 -6.88
CA ARG A 41 3.83 -0.27 -7.06
C ARG A 41 4.27 -0.29 -8.51
N LYS A 42 3.33 -0.28 -9.46
CA LYS A 42 3.61 -0.48 -10.87
C LYS A 42 2.71 0.40 -11.73
N PHE A 43 3.29 0.96 -12.79
CA PHE A 43 2.58 1.65 -13.86
C PHE A 43 2.45 0.72 -15.08
N THR A 44 1.46 0.97 -15.93
CA THR A 44 1.53 0.54 -17.34
C THR A 44 2.46 1.52 -18.07
N ASN A 45 3.77 1.32 -17.95
CA ASN A 45 4.76 2.04 -18.76
C ASN A 45 5.32 1.10 -19.85
N SER A 46 5.93 1.67 -20.89
CA SER A 46 6.46 0.91 -22.02
C SER A 46 7.52 -0.12 -21.61
N ASP A 47 8.20 0.13 -20.48
CA ASP A 47 9.32 -0.67 -19.99
C ASP A 47 8.93 -1.64 -18.86
N ASP A 48 7.64 -1.75 -18.53
CA ASP A 48 7.09 -2.55 -17.43
C ASP A 48 7.75 -2.30 -16.03
N ALA A 49 8.41 -1.16 -15.87
CA ALA A 49 9.22 -0.81 -14.71
C ALA A 49 8.39 -0.40 -13.49
N LEU A 50 8.87 -0.72 -12.28
CA LEU A 50 8.22 -0.32 -11.02
C LEU A 50 8.41 1.18 -10.76
N ILE A 51 7.56 1.76 -9.91
CA ILE A 51 7.70 3.17 -9.49
C ILE A 51 9.08 3.43 -8.85
N ALA A 52 9.60 2.43 -8.13
CA ALA A 52 10.92 2.50 -7.51
C ALA A 52 12.06 2.53 -8.54
N ASP A 53 11.90 1.83 -9.67
CA ASP A 53 12.92 1.77 -10.74
C ASP A 53 13.02 3.08 -11.52
N LEU A 54 11.98 3.92 -11.44
CA LEU A 54 11.93 5.25 -12.06
C LEU A 54 12.56 6.34 -11.18
N VAL A 55 12.85 6.04 -9.91
CA VAL A 55 13.57 6.96 -9.03
C VAL A 55 15.05 6.89 -9.33
N LYS A 56 15.70 8.04 -9.51
CA LYS A 56 17.14 8.07 -9.77
C LYS A 56 17.91 7.45 -8.62
N ALA A 57 18.89 6.61 -8.95
CA ALA A 57 19.72 5.91 -7.98
C ALA A 57 20.59 6.85 -7.11
N ASP A 58 20.80 8.10 -7.55
CA ASP A 58 21.52 9.13 -6.80
C ASP A 58 20.65 9.85 -5.74
N HIS A 59 19.35 9.51 -5.65
CA HIS A 59 18.46 10.13 -4.68
C HIS A 59 18.85 9.72 -3.24
N PRO A 60 18.92 10.66 -2.29
CA PRO A 60 19.35 10.37 -0.92
C PRO A 60 18.44 9.39 -0.17
N ASN A 61 17.19 9.24 -0.59
CA ASN A 61 16.29 8.20 -0.10
C ASN A 61 15.33 7.75 -1.23
N PRO A 62 15.72 6.77 -2.05
CA PRO A 62 14.96 6.39 -3.23
C PRO A 62 13.62 5.73 -2.88
N ASP A 63 13.58 4.93 -1.80
CA ASP A 63 12.37 4.25 -1.34
C ASP A 63 11.28 5.23 -0.89
N MET A 64 11.68 6.26 -0.14
CA MET A 64 10.75 7.31 0.30
C MET A 64 10.22 8.11 -0.90
N GLN A 65 11.08 8.42 -1.87
CA GLN A 65 10.67 9.13 -3.08
C GLN A 65 9.71 8.27 -3.93
N ALA A 66 9.97 6.97 -4.06
CA ALA A 66 9.08 6.04 -4.75
C ALA A 66 7.70 5.98 -4.07
N TYR A 67 7.66 5.99 -2.74
CA TYR A 67 6.41 6.07 -1.98
C TYR A 67 5.66 7.38 -2.23
N ILE A 68 6.32 8.53 -2.20
CA ILE A 68 5.71 9.83 -2.51
C ILE A 68 5.18 9.85 -3.95
N ASN A 69 5.94 9.33 -4.92
CA ASN A 69 5.51 9.23 -6.30
C ASN A 69 4.26 8.35 -6.46
N SER A 70 4.19 7.23 -5.74
CA SER A 70 2.98 6.40 -5.70
C SER A 70 1.76 7.16 -5.17
N LEU A 71 1.93 7.98 -4.13
CA LEU A 71 0.84 8.76 -3.56
C LEU A 71 0.36 9.83 -4.54
N ALA A 72 1.29 10.55 -5.17
CA ALA A 72 0.98 11.59 -6.15
C ALA A 72 0.18 11.01 -7.33
N PHE A 73 0.56 9.83 -7.81
CA PHE A 73 -0.19 9.14 -8.85
C PHE A 73 -1.60 8.73 -8.43
N GLU A 74 -1.77 8.23 -7.19
CA GLU A 74 -3.10 7.92 -6.64
C GLU A 74 -4.01 9.16 -6.63
N TYR A 75 -3.47 10.33 -6.26
CA TYR A 75 -4.21 11.60 -6.33
C TYR A 75 -4.58 11.99 -7.76
N GLN A 76 -3.66 11.84 -8.72
CA GLN A 76 -3.96 12.12 -10.14
C GLN A 76 -5.07 11.22 -10.69
N LEU A 77 -5.10 9.95 -10.28
CA LEU A 77 -6.18 9.04 -10.65
C LEU A 77 -7.53 9.47 -10.06
N LEU A 78 -7.54 9.93 -8.80
CA LEU A 78 -8.76 10.45 -8.17
C LEU A 78 -9.26 11.72 -8.86
N GLU A 79 -8.36 12.64 -9.24
CA GLU A 79 -8.71 13.83 -10.00
C GLU A 79 -9.25 13.48 -11.38
N PHE A 80 -8.60 12.53 -12.07
CA PHE A 80 -9.07 12.03 -13.36
C PHE A 80 -10.45 11.40 -13.24
N GLU A 81 -10.66 10.53 -12.26
CA GLU A 81 -11.96 9.93 -11.98
C GLU A 81 -13.01 11.02 -11.71
N ASN A 82 -12.72 12.00 -10.86
CA ASN A 82 -13.67 13.08 -10.57
C ASN A 82 -14.01 13.89 -11.83
N SER A 83 -13.02 14.19 -12.68
CA SER A 83 -13.25 14.86 -13.96
C SER A 83 -14.15 14.06 -14.90
N LEU A 84 -14.15 12.73 -14.78
CA LEU A 84 -15.05 11.81 -15.49
C LEU A 84 -16.42 11.65 -14.81
N TRP A 85 -16.70 12.31 -13.70
CA TRP A 85 -18.04 12.33 -13.08
C TRP A 85 -18.68 13.72 -13.08
N GLU A 86 -17.90 14.78 -13.30
CA GLU A 86 -18.38 16.17 -13.39
C GLU A 86 -18.95 16.56 -14.79
N TRP A 87 -19.09 15.61 -15.72
CA TRP A 87 -19.69 15.81 -17.06
C TRP A 87 -21.07 15.16 -17.22
#